data_AF-A0A7Y5CT50-F1
#
_entry.id   AF-A0A7Y5CT50-F1
#
_cell.length_a   1.000
_cell.length_b   1.000
_cell.length_c   1.000
_cell.angle_alpha   90.00
_cell.angle_beta   90.00
_cell.angle_gamma   90.00
#
_symmetry.space_group_name_H-M   'P 1'
#
loop_
_entity.id
_entity.type
_entity.pdbx_description
1 polymer ?
#
loop_
_entity_poly.entity_id
_entity_poly.type
_entity_poly.pdbx_seq_one_letter_code
_entity_poly.pdbx_strand_id
1 'polypeptide(L)'
;MAILLSSSFAQQIRKDSYLRFVPLNYPRIVGQTATNAAFHLYGNPDDPNYQDVNPVDGIDDARHRRLLELAAKFAPYLVRNTTAIPMDFKKFMESRKAFPLHVDTWDVSRASAELIKSETVDFVSIARSPCQAALPASSNADDTTNAKHPHANAANDDCWLLALLQEFHPTKPQNERFKSALVSPNRNIFKVMYFDFPGEDEQSWKSEYENFLSGELPRAYHGISKIYAHPFIQEVRSNLHGMLGYEFILQYWFFYPFNDGGNNHEGDWEHINVAVTINGNGLLSAEEIRLILASDSAAADEQLVISRLEYYFHHKVMILDFLNPNVYLPKKEWQAEIKQRGQERLGEKWLWEKIRELAYVDRKESRINTHPLGYIGADNKGT
;
A
#
# COMPACT_ATOMS: atom_id res chain seq x y z
N MET A 1 -15.87 28.68 -27.93
CA MET A 1 -16.58 27.45 -27.52
C MET A 1 -16.08 27.12 -26.13
N ALA A 2 -16.84 27.51 -25.11
CA ALA A 2 -16.45 27.33 -23.71
C ALA A 2 -16.75 25.87 -23.32
N ILE A 3 -15.70 25.13 -22.95
CA ILE A 3 -15.84 23.80 -22.38
C ILE A 3 -16.29 23.99 -20.94
N LEU A 4 -17.57 23.72 -20.68
CA LEU A 4 -18.11 23.58 -19.34
C LEU A 4 -17.48 22.33 -18.72
N LEU A 5 -16.43 22.51 -17.93
CA LEU A 5 -15.95 21.48 -17.02
C LEU A 5 -17.03 21.30 -15.95
N SER A 6 -17.76 20.19 -16.01
CA SER A 6 -18.63 19.78 -14.91
C SER A 6 -17.75 19.54 -13.69
N SER A 7 -17.83 20.44 -12.71
CA SER A 7 -17.38 20.21 -11.35
C SER A 7 -18.03 18.92 -10.86
N SER A 8 -17.26 17.84 -10.85
CA SER A 8 -17.69 16.57 -10.26
C SER A 8 -17.59 16.77 -8.76
N PHE A 9 -18.69 17.10 -8.11
CA PHE A 9 -18.74 17.07 -6.65
C PHE A 9 -18.70 15.60 -6.21
N ALA A 10 -17.83 15.27 -5.26
CA ALA A 10 -17.78 13.94 -4.66
C ALA A 10 -19.17 13.59 -4.09
N GLN A 11 -19.70 12.43 -4.47
CA GLN A 11 -20.98 11.97 -3.97
C GLN A 11 -20.77 11.41 -2.56
N GLN A 12 -21.44 11.98 -1.55
CA GLN A 12 -21.46 11.40 -0.21
C GLN A 12 -22.05 9.98 -0.29
N ILE A 13 -21.23 8.97 -0.01
CA ILE A 13 -21.68 7.58 0.06
C ILE A 13 -22.20 7.34 1.47
N ARG A 14 -23.52 7.19 1.61
CA ARG A 14 -24.12 6.83 2.89
C ARG A 14 -23.63 5.44 3.34
N LYS A 15 -23.55 5.24 4.65
CA LYS A 15 -23.16 3.96 5.27
C LYS A 15 -24.00 2.76 4.78
N ASP A 16 -25.27 2.98 4.46
CA ASP A 16 -26.16 1.94 3.91
C ASP A 16 -25.82 1.51 2.47
N SER A 17 -24.93 2.25 1.80
CA SER A 17 -24.67 2.14 0.37
C SER A 17 -23.21 1.78 0.03
N TYR A 18 -22.27 1.90 0.99
CA TYR A 18 -20.84 1.69 0.69
C TYR A 18 -20.53 0.26 0.25
N LEU A 19 -21.30 -0.73 0.70
CA LEU A 19 -21.08 -2.13 0.36
C LEU A 19 -21.20 -2.41 -1.16
N ARG A 20 -21.86 -1.52 -1.92
CA ARG A 20 -21.91 -1.59 -3.39
C ARG A 20 -20.56 -1.36 -4.05
N PHE A 21 -19.62 -0.75 -3.34
CA PHE A 21 -18.29 -0.36 -3.82
C PHE A 21 -17.17 -1.22 -3.21
N VAL A 22 -17.49 -2.12 -2.28
CA VAL A 22 -16.52 -3.00 -1.62
C VAL A 22 -16.50 -4.38 -2.28
N PRO A 23 -15.32 -4.93 -2.61
CA PRO A 23 -15.21 -6.32 -3.07
C PRO A 23 -15.77 -7.29 -2.02
N LEU A 24 -16.74 -8.13 -2.42
CA LEU A 24 -17.41 -9.08 -1.52
C LEU A 24 -16.62 -10.39 -1.31
N ASN A 25 -15.32 -10.34 -1.53
CA ASN A 25 -14.35 -11.41 -1.31
C ASN A 25 -13.22 -10.89 -0.43
N TYR A 26 -12.78 -11.70 0.52
CA TYR A 26 -11.62 -11.35 1.32
C TYR A 26 -10.34 -11.66 0.53
N PRO A 27 -9.48 -10.67 0.26
CA PRO A 27 -8.18 -10.94 -0.31
C PRO A 27 -7.36 -11.79 0.68
N ARG A 28 -6.57 -12.72 0.15
CA ARG A 28 -5.67 -13.51 0.99
C ARG A 28 -4.48 -12.65 1.39
N ILE A 29 -4.38 -12.32 2.67
CA ILE A 29 -3.21 -11.68 3.25
C ILE A 29 -2.12 -12.75 3.37
N VAL A 30 -0.99 -12.56 2.67
CA VAL A 30 0.17 -13.47 2.72
C VAL A 30 1.34 -12.74 3.35
N GLY A 31 2.17 -13.46 4.13
CA GLY A 31 3.38 -12.87 4.70
C GLY A 31 4.44 -12.56 3.64
N GLN A 32 4.51 -13.36 2.58
CA GLN A 32 5.36 -13.11 1.42
C GLN A 32 4.89 -13.95 0.22
N THR A 33 5.28 -13.54 -0.99
CA THR A 33 5.06 -14.32 -2.22
C THR A 33 6.01 -15.51 -2.30
N ALA A 34 5.72 -16.49 -3.16
CA ALA A 34 6.62 -17.63 -3.41
C ALA A 34 7.99 -17.17 -3.92
N THR A 35 8.02 -16.13 -4.75
CA THR A 35 9.27 -15.56 -5.28
C THR A 35 10.08 -14.86 -4.19
N ASN A 36 9.44 -14.06 -3.32
CA ASN A 36 10.12 -13.45 -2.17
C ASN A 36 10.75 -14.53 -1.27
N ALA A 37 10.02 -15.61 -1.00
CA ALA A 37 10.51 -16.73 -0.21
C ALA A 37 11.70 -17.45 -0.87
N ALA A 38 11.64 -17.68 -2.18
CA ALA A 38 12.70 -18.36 -2.94
C ALA A 38 14.04 -17.59 -2.95
N PHE A 39 13.99 -16.27 -2.82
CA PHE A 39 15.17 -15.41 -2.73
C PHE A 39 15.53 -15.03 -1.29
N HIS A 40 14.82 -15.56 -0.29
CA HIS A 40 15.00 -15.18 1.10
C HIS A 40 14.99 -13.65 1.28
N LEU A 41 14.01 -12.99 0.64
CA LEU A 41 13.92 -11.53 0.61
C LEU A 41 13.90 -10.92 2.01
N TYR A 42 13.32 -11.61 2.99
CA TYR A 42 13.30 -11.18 4.40
C TYR A 42 14.29 -11.95 5.28
N GLY A 43 15.22 -12.70 4.69
CA GLY A 43 16.17 -13.56 5.41
C GLY A 43 15.83 -15.04 5.28
N ASN A 44 16.79 -15.89 5.63
CA ASN A 44 16.64 -17.33 5.65
C ASN A 44 16.67 -17.82 7.12
N PRO A 45 15.53 -18.22 7.71
CA PRO A 45 15.49 -18.70 9.09
C PRO A 45 16.34 -19.96 9.35
N ASP A 46 16.68 -20.71 8.30
CA ASP A 46 17.55 -21.89 8.40
C ASP A 46 19.05 -21.53 8.36
N ASP A 47 19.41 -20.27 8.11
CA ASP A 47 20.80 -19.79 8.15
C ASP A 47 21.26 -19.66 9.61
N PRO A 48 22.41 -20.25 10.01
CA PRO A 48 22.93 -20.12 11.37
C PRO A 48 23.23 -18.68 11.80
N ASN A 49 23.34 -17.74 10.86
CA ASN A 49 23.54 -16.32 11.14
C ASN A 49 22.26 -15.49 11.14
N TYR A 50 21.09 -16.10 10.92
CA TYR A 50 19.80 -15.40 10.96
C TYR A 50 19.57 -14.77 12.34
N GLN A 51 19.27 -13.48 12.36
CA GLN A 51 18.94 -12.75 13.59
C GLN A 51 17.73 -11.86 13.36
N ASP A 52 16.69 -11.99 14.16
CA ASP A 52 15.49 -11.13 14.14
C ASP A 52 15.26 -10.65 15.58
N VAL A 53 15.91 -9.53 15.93
CA VAL A 53 15.95 -9.06 17.33
C VAL A 53 15.55 -7.61 17.51
N ASN A 54 15.76 -6.74 16.51
CA ASN A 54 15.47 -5.32 16.67
C ASN A 54 15.05 -4.62 15.37
N PRO A 55 13.73 -4.49 15.10
CA PRO A 55 12.62 -5.08 15.86
C PRO A 55 12.49 -6.59 15.62
N VAL A 56 11.75 -7.30 16.47
CA VAL A 56 11.32 -8.67 16.19
C VAL A 56 10.13 -8.60 15.24
N ASP A 57 10.39 -8.65 13.93
CA ASP A 57 9.39 -8.44 12.87
C ASP A 57 9.38 -9.53 11.79
N GLY A 58 10.20 -10.58 11.96
CA GLY A 58 10.33 -11.69 11.01
C GLY A 58 11.31 -11.40 9.87
N ILE A 59 11.99 -10.25 9.88
CA ILE A 59 13.02 -9.90 8.91
C ILE A 59 14.38 -10.06 9.58
N ASP A 60 15.29 -10.79 8.93
CA ASP A 60 16.69 -10.85 9.36
C ASP A 60 17.28 -9.42 9.48
N ASP A 61 17.94 -9.10 10.59
CA ASP A 61 18.47 -7.77 10.91
C ASP A 61 19.47 -7.28 9.84
N ALA A 62 20.31 -8.18 9.28
CA ALA A 62 21.23 -7.80 8.20
C ALA A 62 20.47 -7.56 6.89
N ARG A 63 19.46 -8.38 6.61
CA ARG A 63 18.53 -8.15 5.50
C ARG A 63 17.77 -6.84 5.66
N HIS A 64 17.26 -6.52 6.84
CA HIS A 64 16.56 -5.29 7.16
C HIS A 64 17.43 -4.07 6.84
N ARG A 65 18.69 -4.05 7.33
CA ARG A 65 19.63 -2.97 7.01
C ARG A 65 19.80 -2.79 5.51
N ARG A 66 20.02 -3.89 4.78
CA ARG A 66 20.19 -3.85 3.33
C ARG A 66 18.95 -3.33 2.59
N LEU A 67 17.76 -3.80 2.97
CA LEU A 67 16.51 -3.35 2.37
C LEU A 67 16.23 -1.88 2.69
N LEU A 68 16.60 -1.41 3.88
CA LEU A 68 16.48 -0.02 4.28
C LEU A 68 17.42 0.89 3.48
N GLU A 69 18.66 0.46 3.23
CA GLU A 69 19.61 1.17 2.36
C GLU A 69 19.08 1.32 0.94
N LEU A 70 18.58 0.22 0.36
CA LEU A 70 17.95 0.23 -0.97
C LEU A 70 16.71 1.13 -0.98
N ALA A 71 15.86 1.02 0.02
CA ALA A 71 14.67 1.86 0.16
C ALA A 71 15.03 3.34 0.29
N ALA A 72 16.09 3.69 1.02
CA ALA A 72 16.55 5.07 1.15
C ALA A 72 17.16 5.60 -0.16
N LYS A 73 17.96 4.78 -0.85
CA LYS A 73 18.57 5.14 -2.13
C LYS A 73 17.55 5.45 -3.21
N PHE A 74 16.44 4.73 -3.22
CA PHE A 74 15.36 4.89 -4.18
C PHE A 74 14.14 5.66 -3.64
N ALA A 75 14.27 6.27 -2.45
CA ALA A 75 13.17 6.96 -1.80
C ALA A 75 12.67 8.13 -2.64
N PRO A 76 11.36 8.32 -2.79
CA PRO A 76 10.81 9.45 -3.52
C PRO A 76 11.06 10.76 -2.77
N TYR A 77 11.45 11.80 -3.51
CA TYR A 77 11.36 13.17 -3.04
C TYR A 77 9.95 13.69 -3.26
N LEU A 78 9.27 13.96 -2.16
CA LEU A 78 7.91 14.46 -2.16
C LEU A 78 7.93 15.99 -2.11
N VAL A 79 7.43 16.62 -3.17
CA VAL A 79 7.25 18.07 -3.23
C VAL A 79 5.92 18.40 -2.58
N ARG A 80 5.99 19.07 -1.43
CA ARG A 80 4.84 19.48 -0.63
C ARG A 80 4.21 20.74 -1.23
N ASN A 81 2.97 20.63 -1.70
CA ASN A 81 2.19 21.76 -2.21
C ASN A 81 1.12 22.25 -1.22
N THR A 82 0.68 21.41 -0.27
CA THR A 82 -0.30 21.76 0.78
C THR A 82 0.19 21.33 2.16
N THR A 83 -0.64 21.46 3.19
CA THR A 83 -0.34 21.00 4.56
C THR A 83 -0.63 19.52 4.78
N ALA A 84 -1.29 18.86 3.83
CA ALA A 84 -1.46 17.41 3.83
C ALA A 84 -0.11 16.73 3.54
N ILE A 85 0.38 15.98 4.53
CA ILE A 85 1.63 15.21 4.44
C ILE A 85 1.36 13.77 4.86
N PRO A 86 2.11 12.78 4.34
CA PRO A 86 1.97 11.42 4.78
C PRO A 86 2.47 11.27 6.22
N MET A 87 1.68 10.60 7.06
CA MET A 87 1.90 10.48 8.49
C MET A 87 2.26 9.05 8.91
N ASP A 88 2.95 8.91 10.04
CA ASP A 88 3.18 7.64 10.72
C ASP A 88 1.84 7.16 11.28
N PHE A 89 1.19 6.24 10.59
CA PHE A 89 -0.05 5.61 11.00
C PHE A 89 -0.01 5.14 12.46
N LYS A 90 1.10 4.53 12.92
CA LYS A 90 1.20 4.02 14.29
C LYS A 90 1.17 5.17 15.30
N LYS A 91 2.01 6.19 15.12
CA LYS A 91 2.02 7.37 16.00
C LYS A 91 0.70 8.13 15.91
N PHE A 92 0.11 8.19 14.72
CA PHE A 92 -1.17 8.80 14.48
C PHE A 92 -2.24 8.12 15.34
N MET A 93 -2.34 6.79 15.28
CA MET A 93 -3.23 6.01 16.13
C MET A 93 -2.90 6.24 17.62
N GLU A 94 -1.64 6.08 18.06
CA GLU A 94 -1.24 6.24 19.47
C GLU A 94 -1.53 7.63 20.05
N SER A 95 -1.46 8.70 19.24
CA SER A 95 -1.68 10.07 19.70
C SER A 95 -3.12 10.40 20.05
N ARG A 96 -4.07 9.53 19.67
CA ARG A 96 -5.51 9.79 19.80
C ARG A 96 -6.08 9.20 21.09
N LYS A 97 -7.17 9.83 21.57
CA LYS A 97 -7.85 9.41 22.80
C LYS A 97 -8.83 8.26 22.61
N ALA A 98 -9.31 8.02 21.39
CA ALA A 98 -10.16 6.90 21.00
C ALA A 98 -10.09 6.72 19.47
N PHE A 99 -9.98 5.47 19.02
CA PHE A 99 -10.00 5.06 17.60
C PHE A 99 -10.72 3.71 17.54
N PRO A 100 -12.06 3.74 17.45
CA PRO A 100 -12.84 2.53 17.41
C PRO A 100 -12.58 1.75 16.12
N LEU A 101 -12.39 0.43 16.24
CA LEU A 101 -12.57 -0.46 15.09
C LEU A 101 -14.04 -0.81 15.00
N HIS A 102 -14.66 -0.43 13.89
CA HIS A 102 -16.02 -0.82 13.58
C HIS A 102 -16.04 -2.16 12.86
N VAL A 103 -17.04 -2.97 13.19
CA VAL A 103 -17.33 -4.23 12.52
C VAL A 103 -18.79 -4.23 12.08
N ASP A 104 -19.01 -3.99 10.81
CA ASP A 104 -20.34 -4.11 10.21
C ASP A 104 -20.53 -5.53 9.66
N THR A 105 -21.63 -6.18 10.05
CA THR A 105 -22.04 -7.49 9.54
C THR A 105 -23.24 -7.33 8.63
N TRP A 106 -23.11 -7.81 7.40
CA TRP A 106 -24.09 -7.70 6.32
C TRP A 106 -24.59 -9.07 5.88
N ASP A 107 -25.85 -9.17 5.48
CA ASP A 107 -26.32 -10.25 4.62
C ASP A 107 -26.33 -9.77 3.17
N VAL A 108 -25.50 -10.40 2.32
CA VAL A 108 -25.38 -10.10 0.90
C VAL A 108 -26.01 -11.19 0.03
N SER A 109 -26.87 -12.04 0.59
CA SER A 109 -27.60 -13.06 -0.17
C SER A 109 -28.68 -12.48 -1.09
N ARG A 110 -29.16 -11.27 -0.78
CA ARG A 110 -30.23 -10.58 -1.50
C ARG A 110 -29.67 -9.54 -2.47
N ALA A 111 -30.50 -9.12 -3.42
CA ALA A 111 -30.16 -8.07 -4.39
C ALA A 111 -29.75 -6.73 -3.73
N SER A 112 -30.33 -6.45 -2.57
CA SER A 112 -29.90 -5.35 -1.69
C SER A 112 -29.29 -5.96 -0.44
N ALA A 113 -28.03 -5.63 -0.17
CA ALA A 113 -27.37 -6.03 1.06
C ALA A 113 -28.08 -5.41 2.27
N GLU A 114 -28.20 -6.18 3.35
CA GLU A 114 -28.87 -5.76 4.58
C GLU A 114 -27.87 -5.73 5.73
N LEU A 115 -27.75 -4.57 6.40
CA LEU A 115 -26.91 -4.46 7.60
C LEU A 115 -27.60 -5.19 8.74
N ILE A 116 -27.04 -6.33 9.16
CA ILE A 116 -27.56 -7.12 10.27
C ILE A 116 -27.14 -6.51 11.60
N LYS A 117 -25.88 -6.07 11.70
CA LYS A 117 -25.28 -5.62 12.96
C LYS A 117 -24.12 -4.67 12.71
N SER A 118 -23.93 -3.72 13.61
CA SER A 118 -22.75 -2.86 13.66
C SER A 118 -22.19 -2.89 15.09
N GLU A 119 -20.90 -3.16 15.21
CA GLU A 119 -20.19 -3.31 16.48
C GLU A 119 -18.95 -2.44 16.50
N THR A 120 -18.43 -2.19 17.71
CA THR A 120 -17.28 -1.34 17.93
C THR A 120 -16.35 -2.01 18.93
N VAL A 121 -15.05 -2.02 18.64
CA VAL A 121 -13.97 -2.38 19.58
C VAL A 121 -13.29 -1.08 20.00
N ASP A 122 -13.33 -0.74 21.28
CA ASP A 122 -12.60 0.41 21.83
C ASP A 122 -11.18 -0.01 22.25
N PHE A 123 -10.18 0.38 21.45
CA PHE A 123 -8.78 0.09 21.72
C PHE A 123 -8.26 0.69 23.04
N VAL A 124 -8.91 1.74 23.55
CA VAL A 124 -8.55 2.38 24.82
C VAL A 124 -8.97 1.50 26.00
N SER A 125 -10.06 0.74 25.82
CA SER A 125 -10.60 -0.14 26.84
C SER A 125 -9.78 -1.43 26.98
N ILE A 126 -9.14 -1.87 25.88
CA ILE A 126 -8.32 -3.11 25.82
C ILE A 126 -7.25 -3.15 26.92
N ALA A 127 -6.45 -2.09 27.05
CA ALA A 127 -5.38 -2.04 28.04
C ALA A 127 -5.90 -2.07 29.51
N ARG A 128 -7.15 -1.68 29.72
CA ARG A 128 -7.78 -1.61 31.05
C ARG A 128 -8.44 -2.93 31.45
N SER A 129 -8.84 -3.73 30.46
CA SER A 129 -9.55 -4.98 30.66
C SER A 129 -9.00 -6.06 29.72
N PRO A 130 -7.77 -6.58 29.96
CA PRO A 130 -7.24 -7.68 29.16
C PRO A 130 -8.15 -8.90 29.18
N CYS A 131 -8.20 -9.64 28.08
CA CYS A 131 -8.95 -10.87 27.95
C CYS A 131 -8.34 -11.92 28.88
N GLN A 132 -9.11 -12.38 29.86
CA GLN A 132 -8.63 -13.33 30.87
C GLN A 132 -8.70 -14.79 30.38
N ALA A 133 -9.32 -15.06 29.23
CA ALA A 133 -9.50 -16.39 28.71
C ALA A 133 -8.42 -16.75 27.67
N ALA A 134 -7.69 -17.84 27.91
CA ALA A 134 -7.15 -18.63 26.81
C ALA A 134 -8.37 -19.16 26.04
N LEU A 135 -8.72 -18.52 24.92
CA LEU A 135 -9.83 -18.97 24.07
C LEU A 135 -9.61 -20.47 23.77
N PRO A 136 -10.50 -21.38 24.21
CA PRO A 136 -10.36 -22.77 23.85
C PRO A 136 -10.55 -22.86 22.34
N ALA A 137 -9.57 -23.46 21.65
CA ALA A 137 -9.73 -23.89 20.27
C ALA A 137 -10.84 -24.94 20.24
N SER A 138 -12.10 -24.52 20.02
CA SER A 138 -13.19 -25.47 19.89
C SER A 138 -13.10 -26.14 18.52
N SER A 139 -12.38 -27.26 18.49
CA SER A 139 -12.63 -28.36 17.59
C SER A 139 -14.10 -28.80 17.72
N ASN A 140 -14.74 -29.03 16.58
CA ASN A 140 -16.07 -29.62 16.35
C ASN A 140 -17.15 -28.62 15.91
N ALA A 141 -17.07 -28.29 14.61
CA ALA A 141 -18.20 -27.84 13.82
C ALA A 141 -19.10 -29.05 13.55
N ASP A 142 -20.06 -29.29 14.44
CA ASP A 142 -21.25 -30.06 14.11
C ASP A 142 -22.39 -29.54 15.00
N ASP A 143 -23.06 -28.47 14.56
CA ASP A 143 -24.46 -28.24 14.91
C ASP A 143 -25.16 -27.32 13.90
N THR A 144 -25.83 -27.96 12.96
CA THR A 144 -26.84 -27.37 12.10
C THR A 144 -28.08 -27.05 12.94
N THR A 145 -28.10 -25.88 13.59
CA THR A 145 -29.28 -25.06 13.97
C THR A 145 -28.87 -24.18 15.16
N ASN A 146 -29.09 -22.86 15.07
CA ASN A 146 -28.64 -21.89 16.08
C ASN A 146 -27.13 -21.82 16.29
N ALA A 147 -26.38 -21.40 15.27
CA ALA A 147 -25.05 -20.82 15.47
C ALA A 147 -25.18 -19.55 16.33
N LYS A 148 -25.23 -19.73 17.66
CA LYS A 148 -25.00 -18.69 18.64
C LYS A 148 -23.61 -18.16 18.38
N HIS A 149 -23.62 -16.95 17.85
CA HIS A 149 -22.47 -16.19 17.42
C HIS A 149 -21.36 -16.19 18.48
N PRO A 150 -20.07 -16.19 18.08
CA PRO A 150 -18.92 -16.04 19.00
C PRO A 150 -19.01 -14.81 19.92
N HIS A 151 -19.81 -13.81 19.55
CA HIS A 151 -20.04 -12.59 20.32
C HIS A 151 -20.90 -12.73 21.57
N ALA A 152 -21.79 -13.72 21.68
CA ALA A 152 -22.66 -13.78 22.85
C ALA A 152 -21.87 -14.01 24.17
N ASN A 153 -20.58 -14.37 24.06
CA ASN A 153 -19.70 -14.72 25.16
C ASN A 153 -18.37 -13.92 25.23
N ALA A 154 -18.14 -12.91 24.37
CA ALA A 154 -16.93 -12.09 24.50
C ALA A 154 -17.08 -11.14 25.71
N ALA A 155 -16.30 -11.39 26.76
CA ALA A 155 -16.45 -10.70 28.05
C ALA A 155 -16.03 -9.22 28.03
N ASN A 156 -15.22 -8.81 27.05
CA ASN A 156 -14.71 -7.45 26.87
C ASN A 156 -14.16 -7.25 25.44
N ASP A 157 -13.77 -6.01 25.11
CA ASP A 157 -13.25 -5.61 23.80
C ASP A 157 -11.95 -6.33 23.40
N ASP A 158 -11.08 -6.67 24.36
CA ASP A 158 -9.85 -7.42 24.08
C ASP A 158 -10.17 -8.85 23.62
N CYS A 159 -11.10 -9.54 24.30
CA CYS A 159 -11.57 -10.85 23.86
C CYS A 159 -12.23 -10.78 22.48
N TRP A 160 -12.92 -9.68 22.19
CA TRP A 160 -13.54 -9.49 20.89
C TRP A 160 -12.49 -9.26 19.78
N LEU A 161 -11.47 -8.44 20.04
CA LEU A 161 -10.34 -8.27 19.12
C LEU A 161 -9.61 -9.60 18.85
N LEU A 162 -9.37 -10.41 19.88
CA LEU A 162 -8.76 -11.74 19.71
C LEU A 162 -9.63 -12.67 18.85
N ALA A 163 -10.96 -12.64 19.02
CA ALA A 163 -11.87 -13.42 18.19
C ALA A 163 -11.84 -12.97 16.72
N LEU A 164 -11.77 -11.66 16.45
CA LEU A 164 -11.59 -11.12 15.10
C LEU A 164 -10.26 -11.59 14.48
N LEU A 165 -9.17 -11.54 15.25
CA LEU A 165 -7.86 -12.00 14.79
C LEU A 165 -7.86 -13.50 14.46
N GLN A 166 -8.62 -14.32 15.19
CA GLN A 166 -8.81 -15.73 14.87
C GLN A 166 -9.71 -15.95 13.64
N GLU A 167 -10.81 -15.20 13.54
CA GLU A 167 -11.75 -15.30 12.43
C GLU A 167 -11.08 -14.97 11.09
N PHE A 168 -10.32 -13.87 11.06
CA PHE A 168 -9.63 -13.32 9.89
C PHE A 168 -8.14 -13.64 9.84
N HIS A 169 -7.70 -14.65 10.60
CA HIS A 169 -6.28 -15.01 10.69
C HIS A 169 -5.66 -15.17 9.29
N PRO A 170 -4.56 -14.48 8.95
CA PRO A 170 -4.08 -14.39 7.57
C PRO A 170 -3.72 -15.75 6.96
N THR A 171 -3.23 -16.68 7.78
CA THR A 171 -2.79 -18.02 7.32
C THR A 171 -3.76 -19.15 7.66
N LYS A 172 -4.69 -18.94 8.59
CA LYS A 172 -5.58 -19.98 9.13
C LYS A 172 -6.97 -19.38 9.44
N PRO A 173 -7.59 -18.70 8.47
CA PRO A 173 -8.85 -18.01 8.74
C PRO A 173 -9.93 -19.01 9.10
N GLN A 174 -10.73 -18.70 10.11
CA GLN A 174 -11.85 -19.54 10.50
C GLN A 174 -13.12 -19.24 9.71
N ASN A 175 -13.24 -18.03 9.15
CA ASN A 175 -14.39 -17.58 8.39
C ASN A 175 -14.62 -18.46 7.14
N GLU A 176 -15.86 -18.91 6.96
CA GLU A 176 -16.26 -19.88 5.92
C GLU A 176 -15.96 -19.39 4.50
N ARG A 177 -15.99 -18.08 4.26
CA ARG A 177 -15.71 -17.49 2.94
C ARG A 177 -14.27 -17.68 2.47
N PHE A 178 -13.34 -17.95 3.38
CA PHE A 178 -11.97 -18.35 3.01
C PHE A 178 -11.85 -19.84 2.71
N LYS A 179 -12.79 -20.67 3.20
CA LYS A 179 -12.75 -22.14 3.09
C LYS A 179 -13.57 -22.67 1.93
N SER A 180 -14.63 -21.98 1.52
CA SER A 180 -15.54 -22.42 0.47
C SER A 180 -15.86 -21.28 -0.50
N ALA A 181 -15.72 -21.54 -1.81
CA ALA A 181 -16.25 -20.66 -2.85
C ALA A 181 -17.79 -20.74 -2.98
N LEU A 182 -18.39 -21.78 -2.41
CA LEU A 182 -19.83 -21.97 -2.37
C LEU A 182 -20.37 -21.28 -1.11
N VAL A 183 -21.11 -20.19 -1.31
CA VAL A 183 -21.87 -19.55 -0.25
C VAL A 183 -23.34 -19.89 -0.39
N SER A 184 -24.02 -20.13 0.75
CA SER A 184 -25.45 -20.46 0.75
C SER A 184 -26.26 -19.37 0.04
N PRO A 185 -27.16 -19.73 -0.90
CA PRO A 185 -27.97 -18.74 -1.62
C PRO A 185 -28.97 -18.03 -0.69
N ASN A 186 -29.28 -18.62 0.46
CA ASN A 186 -30.27 -18.08 1.40
C ASN A 186 -29.67 -17.28 2.54
N ARG A 187 -28.34 -17.30 2.70
CA ARG A 187 -27.64 -16.57 3.75
C ARG A 187 -26.18 -16.39 3.37
N ASN A 188 -25.76 -15.16 3.15
CA ASN A 188 -24.41 -14.86 2.74
C ASN A 188 -23.83 -13.74 3.60
N ILE A 189 -23.22 -14.11 4.73
CA ILE A 189 -22.74 -13.13 5.71
C ILE A 189 -21.40 -12.54 5.29
N PHE A 190 -21.30 -11.22 5.25
CA PHE A 190 -20.07 -10.50 4.98
C PHE A 190 -19.78 -9.48 6.09
N LYS A 191 -18.59 -9.51 6.65
CA LYS A 191 -18.13 -8.52 7.63
C LYS A 191 -17.17 -7.53 6.99
N VAL A 192 -17.35 -6.26 7.31
CA VAL A 192 -16.42 -5.17 6.97
C VAL A 192 -15.84 -4.61 8.26
N MET A 193 -14.52 -4.54 8.31
CA MET A 193 -13.77 -3.95 9.41
C MET A 193 -13.16 -2.64 8.93
N TYR A 194 -13.39 -1.55 9.66
CA TYR A 194 -12.82 -0.25 9.31
C TYR A 194 -12.58 0.60 10.56
N PHE A 195 -11.57 1.46 10.48
CA PHE A 195 -11.35 2.52 11.47
C PHE A 195 -12.06 3.77 11.01
N ASP A 196 -12.71 4.47 11.94
CA ASP A 196 -13.29 5.78 11.70
C ASP A 196 -12.31 6.83 12.22
N PHE A 197 -11.82 7.70 11.33
CA PHE A 197 -10.87 8.74 11.72
C PHE A 197 -11.64 10.04 12.06
N PRO A 198 -11.01 11.02 12.75
CA PRO A 198 -11.77 12.15 13.29
C PRO A 198 -12.30 13.12 12.24
N GLY A 199 -13.63 13.18 12.15
CA GLY A 199 -14.44 14.12 11.38
C GLY A 199 -15.61 13.38 10.74
N GLU A 200 -16.69 14.08 10.44
CA GLU A 200 -17.89 13.49 9.82
C GLU A 200 -18.12 14.03 8.40
N ASP A 201 -17.38 15.06 8.03
CA ASP A 201 -17.45 15.77 6.77
C ASP A 201 -16.12 16.50 6.48
N GLU A 202 -16.00 17.00 5.26
CA GLU A 202 -14.84 17.77 4.81
C GLU A 202 -14.48 18.94 5.75
N GLN A 203 -15.46 19.63 6.31
CA GLN A 203 -15.23 20.80 7.15
C GLN A 203 -14.62 20.42 8.50
N SER A 204 -15.13 19.35 9.12
CA SER A 204 -14.61 18.83 10.38
C SER A 204 -13.23 18.20 10.20
N TRP A 205 -12.97 17.50 9.09
CA TRP A 205 -11.62 17.04 8.74
C TRP A 205 -10.66 18.20 8.60
N LYS A 206 -11.01 19.22 7.81
CA LYS A 206 -10.18 20.41 7.64
C LYS A 206 -9.89 21.10 8.96
N SER A 207 -10.88 21.21 9.85
CA SER A 207 -10.70 21.81 11.17
C SER A 207 -9.79 21.00 12.09
N GLU A 208 -9.74 19.68 11.90
CA GLU A 208 -8.88 18.77 12.66
C GLU A 208 -7.43 18.80 12.16
N TYR A 209 -7.22 18.94 10.86
CA TYR A 209 -5.89 18.83 10.24
C TYR A 209 -5.27 20.15 9.80
N GLU A 210 -6.02 21.25 9.79
CA GLU A 210 -5.52 22.58 9.48
C GLU A 210 -5.81 23.55 10.63
N ASN A 211 -4.79 24.29 11.04
CA ASN A 211 -4.98 25.39 11.97
C ASN A 211 -5.73 26.53 11.28
N PHE A 212 -6.89 26.92 11.82
CA PHE A 212 -7.72 27.96 11.23
C PHE A 212 -7.02 29.31 10.97
N LEU A 213 -6.01 29.69 11.78
CA LEU A 213 -5.29 30.95 11.60
C LEU A 213 -4.08 30.83 10.67
N SER A 214 -3.31 29.74 10.78
CA SER A 214 -2.06 29.60 10.02
C SER A 214 -2.19 28.73 8.77
N GLY A 215 -3.27 27.98 8.60
CA GLY A 215 -3.41 26.93 7.58
C GLY A 215 -2.53 25.69 7.84
N GLU A 216 -1.43 25.84 8.56
CA GLU A 216 -0.49 24.76 8.91
C GLU A 216 -1.10 23.61 9.71
N LEU A 217 -0.45 22.44 9.64
CA LEU A 217 -0.75 21.29 10.49
C LEU A 217 -0.71 21.68 11.98
N PRO A 218 -1.68 21.22 12.80
CA PRO A 218 -1.62 21.31 14.24
C PRO A 218 -0.31 20.75 14.81
N ARG A 219 0.15 21.37 15.92
CA ARG A 219 1.39 20.95 16.61
C ARG A 219 1.41 19.48 17.01
N ALA A 220 0.24 18.89 17.26
CA ALA A 220 0.12 17.47 17.59
C ALA A 220 0.62 16.54 16.46
N TYR A 221 0.63 17.00 15.21
CA TYR A 221 1.10 16.25 14.03
C TYR A 221 2.49 16.70 13.55
N HIS A 222 3.20 17.53 14.32
CA HIS A 222 4.56 17.91 13.95
C HIS A 222 5.52 16.75 14.22
N GLY A 223 6.36 16.43 13.25
CA GLY A 223 7.37 15.37 13.38
C GLY A 223 6.84 13.93 13.30
N ILE A 224 5.59 13.74 12.89
CA ILE A 224 5.02 12.41 12.63
C ILE A 224 5.03 12.03 11.15
N SER A 225 5.67 12.80 10.26
CA SER A 225 5.76 12.47 8.84
C SER A 225 6.47 11.13 8.62
N LYS A 226 5.92 10.27 7.75
CA LYS A 226 6.52 8.95 7.46
C LYS A 226 6.17 8.44 6.08
N ILE A 227 7.13 7.73 5.50
CA ILE A 227 6.97 6.91 4.31
C ILE A 227 7.26 5.48 4.73
N TYR A 228 6.39 4.55 4.35
CA TYR A 228 6.62 3.12 4.54
C TYR A 228 7.16 2.54 3.24
N ALA A 229 8.15 1.65 3.31
CA ALA A 229 8.68 0.97 2.13
C ALA A 229 8.44 -0.53 2.26
N HIS A 230 7.90 -1.13 1.21
CA HIS A 230 7.68 -2.57 1.09
C HIS A 230 8.42 -3.10 -0.14
N PRO A 231 9.57 -3.79 0.03
CA PRO A 231 10.26 -4.45 -1.06
C PRO A 231 9.56 -5.77 -1.42
N PHE A 232 9.48 -6.07 -2.71
CA PHE A 232 9.07 -7.39 -3.20
C PHE A 232 9.76 -7.74 -4.53
N ILE A 233 9.80 -9.03 -4.83
CA ILE A 233 10.33 -9.59 -6.06
C ILE A 233 9.16 -10.22 -6.83
N GLN A 234 8.97 -9.76 -8.06
CA GLN A 234 7.97 -10.31 -8.96
C GLN A 234 8.65 -11.18 -10.01
N GLU A 235 8.17 -12.41 -10.17
CA GLU A 235 8.55 -13.22 -11.32
C GLU A 235 7.75 -12.78 -12.56
N VAL A 236 8.44 -12.50 -13.66
CA VAL A 236 7.82 -12.13 -14.93
C VAL A 236 7.80 -13.32 -15.85
N ARG A 237 6.60 -13.71 -16.29
CA ARG A 237 6.35 -14.85 -17.18
C ARG A 237 5.65 -14.40 -18.46
N SER A 238 5.99 -15.05 -19.56
CA SER A 238 5.27 -15.00 -20.83
C SER A 238 4.56 -16.33 -21.08
N ASN A 239 3.33 -16.27 -21.57
CA ASN A 239 2.59 -17.46 -21.99
C ASN A 239 3.29 -18.23 -23.13
N LEU A 240 4.16 -17.57 -23.89
CA LEU A 240 4.86 -18.16 -25.04
C LEU A 240 6.27 -18.65 -24.69
N HIS A 241 6.95 -17.98 -23.77
CA HIS A 241 8.39 -18.19 -23.50
C HIS A 241 8.68 -18.67 -22.07
N GLY A 242 7.66 -18.84 -21.23
CA GLY A 242 7.84 -19.24 -19.84
C GLY A 242 8.40 -18.09 -18.99
N MET A 243 9.31 -18.41 -18.08
CA MET A 243 9.93 -17.40 -17.21
C MET A 243 10.87 -16.50 -18.03
N LEU A 244 10.66 -15.19 -17.94
CA LEU A 244 11.47 -14.18 -18.63
C LEU A 244 12.53 -13.54 -17.72
N GLY A 245 12.25 -13.45 -16.42
CA GLY A 245 13.16 -12.90 -15.42
C GLY A 245 12.39 -12.44 -14.18
N TYR A 246 12.99 -11.50 -13.45
CA TYR A 246 12.45 -10.94 -12.22
C TYR A 246 12.43 -9.42 -12.25
N GLU A 247 11.53 -8.83 -11.48
CA GLU A 247 11.55 -7.41 -11.12
C GLU A 247 11.77 -7.29 -9.62
N PHE A 248 12.69 -6.41 -9.22
CA PHE A 248 12.83 -5.99 -7.82
C PHE A 248 12.13 -4.64 -7.67
N ILE A 249 11.08 -4.60 -6.84
CA ILE A 249 10.20 -3.46 -6.71
C ILE A 249 10.21 -2.96 -5.26
N LEU A 250 10.41 -1.66 -5.10
CA LEU A 250 10.27 -0.93 -3.85
C LEU A 250 8.95 -0.16 -3.90
N GLN A 251 7.98 -0.58 -3.11
CA GLN A 251 6.69 0.09 -3.01
C GLN A 251 6.66 1.02 -1.81
N TYR A 252 6.56 2.32 -2.07
CA TYR A 252 6.51 3.38 -1.06
C TYR A 252 5.07 3.76 -0.78
N TRP A 253 4.60 3.54 0.44
CA TRP A 253 3.24 3.83 0.89
C TRP A 253 3.18 5.13 1.70
N PHE A 254 2.12 5.90 1.45
CA PHE A 254 1.85 7.21 2.01
C PHE A 254 0.46 7.19 2.67
N PHE A 255 0.44 7.25 4.00
CA PHE A 255 -0.82 7.35 4.74
C PHE A 255 -1.23 8.81 4.92
N TYR A 256 -2.35 9.19 4.33
CA TYR A 256 -2.96 10.50 4.51
C TYR A 256 -4.21 10.35 5.37
N PRO A 257 -4.19 10.82 6.64
CA PRO A 257 -5.42 10.90 7.42
C PRO A 257 -6.49 11.73 6.70
N PHE A 258 -6.06 12.78 5.99
CA PHE A 258 -6.88 13.64 5.16
C PHE A 258 -6.03 14.19 4.01
N ASN A 259 -6.62 14.32 2.81
CA ASN A 259 -6.03 15.08 1.72
C ASN A 259 -7.09 15.95 1.01
N ASP A 260 -6.66 17.09 0.47
CA ASP A 260 -7.47 18.05 -0.30
C ASP A 260 -7.46 17.69 -1.81
N GLY A 261 -7.45 16.38 -2.11
CA GLY A 261 -7.59 15.87 -3.47
C GLY A 261 -8.97 16.16 -4.04
N GLY A 262 -9.16 15.98 -5.36
CA GLY A 262 -10.43 16.26 -6.06
C GLY A 262 -11.63 15.40 -5.62
N ASN A 263 -11.53 14.71 -4.49
CA ASN A 263 -12.48 13.76 -3.99
C ASN A 263 -12.57 13.74 -2.44
N ASN A 264 -11.92 14.70 -1.73
CA ASN A 264 -12.04 14.95 -0.28
C ASN A 264 -12.16 13.66 0.54
N HIS A 265 -11.08 12.87 0.62
CA HIS A 265 -11.08 11.56 1.28
C HIS A 265 -10.31 11.55 2.59
N GLU A 266 -10.72 10.62 3.44
CA GLU A 266 -10.12 10.32 4.73
C GLU A 266 -9.43 8.95 4.70
N GLY A 267 -8.26 8.86 5.31
CA GLY A 267 -7.56 7.59 5.52
C GLY A 267 -6.94 6.96 4.26
N ASP A 268 -6.59 7.78 3.26
CA ASP A 268 -6.02 7.31 2.00
C ASP A 268 -4.64 6.67 2.18
N TRP A 269 -4.43 5.58 1.46
CA TRP A 269 -3.14 4.92 1.30
C TRP A 269 -2.73 4.95 -0.17
N GLU A 270 -1.97 5.98 -0.51
CA GLU A 270 -1.40 6.12 -1.85
C GLU A 270 -0.04 5.44 -1.90
N HIS A 271 0.43 5.05 -3.08
CA HIS A 271 1.76 4.49 -3.21
C HIS A 271 2.46 4.80 -4.53
N ILE A 272 3.79 4.72 -4.50
CA ILE A 272 4.66 4.74 -5.67
C ILE A 272 5.43 3.43 -5.71
N ASN A 273 5.33 2.69 -6.82
CA ASN A 273 6.25 1.58 -7.07
C ASN A 273 7.48 2.10 -7.81
N VAL A 274 8.65 1.68 -7.35
CA VAL A 274 9.94 1.89 -8.02
C VAL A 274 10.51 0.54 -8.37
N ALA A 275 10.47 0.18 -9.65
CA ALA A 275 11.16 -0.99 -10.17
C ALA A 275 12.63 -0.63 -10.40
N VAL A 276 13.53 -1.46 -9.88
CA VAL A 276 14.98 -1.27 -9.95
C VAL A 276 15.60 -2.31 -10.85
N THR A 277 16.59 -1.92 -11.64
CA THR A 277 17.39 -2.82 -12.48
C THR A 277 18.88 -2.45 -12.44
N ILE A 278 19.72 -3.25 -13.08
CA ILE A 278 21.16 -3.02 -13.22
C ILE A 278 21.43 -2.47 -14.63
N ASN A 279 22.11 -1.31 -14.72
CA ASN A 279 22.56 -0.68 -15.97
C ASN A 279 21.47 -0.49 -17.05
N GLY A 280 20.19 -0.49 -16.67
CA GLY A 280 19.08 -0.38 -17.62
C GLY A 280 18.84 -1.65 -18.46
N ASN A 281 19.27 -2.83 -17.99
CA ASN A 281 19.20 -4.09 -18.75
C ASN A 281 17.79 -4.73 -18.80
N GLY A 282 16.80 -4.16 -18.10
CA GLY A 282 15.43 -4.69 -18.08
C GLY A 282 15.20 -5.67 -16.93
N LEU A 283 14.65 -6.84 -17.27
CA LEU A 283 14.35 -7.88 -16.29
C LEU A 283 15.66 -8.45 -15.72
N LEU A 284 15.63 -8.71 -14.41
CA LEU A 284 16.77 -9.24 -13.66
C LEU A 284 16.82 -10.76 -13.75
N SER A 285 18.02 -11.30 -13.80
CA SER A 285 18.29 -12.71 -13.54
C SER A 285 18.27 -13.02 -12.05
N ALA A 286 18.20 -14.32 -11.70
CA ALA A 286 18.27 -14.74 -10.30
C ALA A 286 19.59 -14.33 -9.62
N GLU A 287 20.69 -14.28 -10.38
CA GLU A 287 21.99 -13.89 -9.84
C GLU A 287 22.05 -12.40 -9.54
N GLU A 288 21.47 -11.57 -10.41
CA GLU A 288 21.38 -10.13 -10.18
C GLU A 288 20.48 -9.79 -8.99
N ILE A 289 19.40 -10.55 -8.76
CA ILE A 289 18.59 -10.42 -7.54
C ILE A 289 19.44 -10.73 -6.30
N ARG A 290 20.22 -11.82 -6.30
CA ARG A 290 21.11 -12.16 -5.18
C ARG A 290 22.15 -11.07 -4.94
N LEU A 291 22.69 -10.49 -6.02
CA LEU A 291 23.66 -9.39 -5.95
C LEU A 291 23.04 -8.15 -5.32
N ILE A 292 21.84 -7.75 -5.74
CA ILE A 292 21.09 -6.64 -5.13
C ILE A 292 20.87 -6.89 -3.64
N LEU A 293 20.56 -8.13 -3.27
CA LEU A 293 20.36 -8.53 -1.89
C LEU A 293 21.69 -8.81 -1.12
N ALA A 294 22.86 -8.71 -1.72
CA ALA A 294 24.09 -8.88 -0.95
C ALA A 294 24.42 -7.61 -0.14
N SER A 295 24.85 -7.75 1.11
CA SER A 295 25.16 -6.62 2.00
C SER A 295 26.45 -5.87 1.63
N ASP A 296 27.38 -6.49 0.89
CA ASP A 296 28.69 -5.92 0.56
C ASP A 296 28.82 -5.48 -0.92
N SER A 297 27.72 -5.02 -1.52
CA SER A 297 27.63 -4.83 -2.98
C SER A 297 27.75 -3.37 -3.45
N ALA A 298 28.60 -2.57 -2.80
CA ALA A 298 28.75 -1.14 -3.13
C ALA A 298 29.01 -0.87 -4.62
N ALA A 299 29.80 -1.72 -5.29
CA ALA A 299 30.08 -1.60 -6.73
C ALA A 299 28.85 -1.91 -7.60
N ALA A 300 27.99 -2.84 -7.20
CA ALA A 300 26.74 -3.08 -7.93
C ALA A 300 25.70 -2.01 -7.62
N ASP A 301 25.74 -1.42 -6.42
CA ASP A 301 24.83 -0.33 -6.06
C ASP A 301 24.98 0.85 -7.00
N GLU A 302 26.20 1.24 -7.37
CA GLU A 302 26.45 2.30 -8.34
C GLU A 302 25.84 2.01 -9.73
N GLN A 303 25.53 0.75 -10.03
CA GLN A 303 24.91 0.32 -11.29
C GLN A 303 23.38 0.24 -11.22
N LEU A 304 22.79 0.39 -10.02
CA LEU A 304 21.35 0.30 -9.84
C LEU A 304 20.66 1.57 -10.36
N VAL A 305 19.66 1.36 -11.21
CA VAL A 305 18.88 2.41 -11.84
C VAL A 305 17.39 2.10 -11.76
N ILE A 306 16.56 3.12 -11.96
CA ILE A 306 15.10 2.96 -12.03
C ILE A 306 14.73 2.42 -13.41
N SER A 307 14.06 1.27 -13.49
CA SER A 307 13.51 0.79 -14.77
C SER A 307 12.10 1.30 -15.03
N ARG A 308 11.28 1.43 -13.97
CA ARG A 308 9.88 1.85 -14.07
C ARG A 308 9.42 2.53 -12.80
N LEU A 309 8.61 3.57 -12.96
CA LEU A 309 7.86 4.20 -11.89
C LEU A 309 6.37 4.03 -12.14
N GLU A 310 5.63 3.74 -11.07
CA GLU A 310 4.17 3.63 -11.13
C GLU A 310 3.59 4.44 -9.97
N TYR A 311 2.87 5.51 -10.29
CA TYR A 311 2.22 6.38 -9.33
C TYR A 311 0.77 5.96 -9.18
N TYR A 312 0.42 5.41 -8.01
CA TYR A 312 -0.93 5.00 -7.64
C TYR A 312 -1.53 6.03 -6.68
N PHE A 313 -2.21 7.02 -7.27
CA PHE A 313 -2.89 8.09 -6.55
C PHE A 313 -4.37 8.03 -6.88
N HIS A 314 -5.19 7.67 -5.89
CA HIS A 314 -6.61 7.40 -6.06
C HIS A 314 -6.89 6.33 -7.14
N HIS A 315 -7.72 6.64 -8.14
CA HIS A 315 -8.03 5.75 -9.27
C HIS A 315 -7.09 5.96 -10.48
N LYS A 316 -6.12 6.88 -10.39
CA LYS A 316 -5.21 7.19 -11.49
C LYS A 316 -3.90 6.46 -11.30
N VAL A 317 -3.49 5.75 -12.34
CA VAL A 317 -2.17 5.12 -12.42
C VAL A 317 -1.40 5.82 -13.52
N MET A 318 -0.29 6.46 -13.16
CA MET A 318 0.67 7.01 -14.13
C MET A 318 1.92 6.13 -14.13
N ILE A 319 2.29 5.62 -15.30
CA ILE A 319 3.47 4.77 -15.47
C ILE A 319 4.52 5.53 -16.28
N LEU A 320 5.74 5.58 -15.75
CA LEU A 320 6.91 6.09 -16.45
C LEU A 320 7.88 4.93 -16.67
N ASP A 321 8.08 4.55 -17.94
CA ASP A 321 9.01 3.49 -18.34
C ASP A 321 10.34 4.11 -18.77
N PHE A 322 11.39 3.84 -18.00
CA PHE A 322 12.73 4.41 -18.23
C PHE A 322 13.51 3.60 -19.28
N LEU A 323 13.01 2.41 -19.65
CA LEU A 323 13.69 1.52 -20.57
C LEU A 323 13.09 1.54 -21.98
N ASN A 324 12.04 2.34 -22.19
CA ASN A 324 11.25 2.33 -23.41
C ASN A 324 10.78 3.74 -23.82
N PRO A 325 11.64 4.56 -24.47
CA PRO A 325 13.01 4.29 -24.90
C PRO A 325 14.02 4.30 -23.75
N ASN A 326 15.14 3.60 -23.92
CA ASN A 326 16.11 3.43 -22.83
C ASN A 326 16.86 4.74 -22.54
N VAL A 327 16.42 5.44 -21.49
CA VAL A 327 16.93 6.76 -21.12
C VAL A 327 18.37 6.72 -20.63
N TYR A 328 18.91 5.55 -20.30
CA TYR A 328 20.29 5.38 -19.86
C TYR A 328 21.29 5.24 -21.01
N LEU A 329 20.82 5.12 -22.25
CA LEU A 329 21.69 5.15 -23.43
C LEU A 329 22.35 6.54 -23.60
N PRO A 330 23.53 6.59 -24.22
CA PRO A 330 24.12 7.84 -24.68
C PRO A 330 23.11 8.65 -25.50
N LYS A 331 23.07 9.97 -25.29
CA LYS A 331 22.03 10.84 -25.86
C LYS A 331 21.80 10.67 -27.36
N LYS A 332 22.88 10.47 -28.13
CA LYS A 332 22.80 10.25 -29.59
C LYS A 332 22.10 8.94 -29.94
N GLU A 333 22.36 7.87 -29.19
CA GLU A 333 21.74 6.56 -29.38
C GLU A 333 20.26 6.60 -28.99
N TRP A 334 19.94 7.22 -27.85
CA TRP A 334 18.56 7.44 -27.43
C TRP A 334 17.75 8.26 -28.44
N GLN A 335 18.33 9.34 -29.00
CA GLN A 335 17.70 10.13 -30.07
C GLN A 335 17.47 9.30 -31.34
N ALA A 336 18.40 8.40 -31.68
CA ALA A 336 18.23 7.48 -32.79
C ALA A 336 17.09 6.48 -32.52
N GLU A 337 16.99 5.95 -31.30
CA GLU A 337 15.93 5.06 -30.88
C GLU A 337 14.54 5.73 -30.99
N ILE A 338 14.40 6.96 -30.48
CA ILE A 338 13.15 7.75 -30.63
C ILE A 338 12.78 7.93 -32.09
N LYS A 339 13.76 8.27 -32.94
CA LYS A 339 13.51 8.47 -34.38
C LYS A 339 13.06 7.19 -35.08
N GLN A 340 13.54 6.02 -34.64
CA GLN A 340 13.20 4.73 -35.23
C GLN A 340 11.79 4.24 -34.87
N ARG A 341 11.21 4.72 -33.76
CA ARG A 341 9.92 4.25 -33.23
C ARG A 341 8.69 4.62 -34.07
N GLY A 342 8.84 5.42 -35.12
CA GLY A 342 7.78 5.67 -36.10
C GLY A 342 6.75 6.70 -35.64
N GLN A 343 5.45 6.40 -35.80
CA GLN A 343 4.37 7.37 -35.64
C GLN A 343 4.06 7.61 -34.15
N GLU A 344 4.51 8.76 -33.65
CA GLU A 344 4.32 9.24 -32.28
C GLU A 344 2.82 9.40 -31.93
N ARG A 345 2.41 8.95 -30.74
CA ARG A 345 1.13 9.39 -30.14
C ARG A 345 1.25 10.83 -29.65
N LEU A 346 0.18 11.61 -29.70
CA LEU A 346 0.22 13.01 -29.28
C LEU A 346 0.79 13.15 -27.85
N GLY A 347 1.93 13.83 -27.70
CA GLY A 347 2.58 14.11 -26.41
C GLY A 347 3.56 13.04 -25.91
N GLU A 348 3.72 11.94 -26.63
CA GLU A 348 4.58 10.81 -26.23
C GLU A 348 6.07 11.17 -26.26
N LYS A 349 6.52 11.93 -27.26
CA LYS A 349 7.92 12.39 -27.31
C LYS A 349 8.24 13.35 -26.19
N TRP A 350 7.33 14.26 -25.87
CA TRP A 350 7.48 15.16 -24.73
C TRP A 350 7.61 14.35 -23.43
N LEU A 351 6.80 13.31 -23.25
CA LEU A 351 6.89 12.43 -22.10
C LEU A 351 8.25 11.71 -22.04
N TRP A 352 8.75 11.16 -23.15
CA TRP A 352 10.08 10.55 -23.19
C TRP A 352 11.20 11.51 -22.82
N GLU A 353 11.15 12.75 -23.33
CA GLU A 353 12.09 13.81 -22.97
C GLU A 353 12.02 14.11 -21.46
N LYS A 354 10.83 14.15 -20.87
CA LYS A 354 10.65 14.31 -19.42
C LYS A 354 11.16 13.13 -18.61
N ILE A 355 10.93 11.91 -19.04
CA ILE A 355 11.46 10.72 -18.35
C ILE A 355 13.00 10.75 -18.39
N ARG A 356 13.62 11.11 -19.52
CA ARG A 356 15.08 11.27 -19.59
C ARG A 356 15.58 12.39 -18.68
N GLU A 357 14.90 13.53 -18.64
CA GLU A 357 15.24 14.61 -17.70
C GLU A 357 15.18 14.14 -16.23
N LEU A 358 14.19 13.31 -15.87
CA LEU A 358 14.04 12.75 -14.53
C LEU A 358 15.08 11.67 -14.19
N ALA A 359 15.65 11.00 -15.20
CA ALA A 359 16.64 9.94 -15.02
C ALA A 359 18.02 10.45 -14.55
N TYR A 360 18.27 11.75 -14.64
CA TYR A 360 19.55 12.37 -14.30
C TYR A 360 19.37 13.55 -13.34
N VAL A 361 20.31 13.69 -12.40
CA VAL A 361 20.31 14.83 -11.44
C VAL A 361 20.74 16.13 -12.12
N ASP A 362 21.47 16.04 -13.24
CA ASP A 362 22.06 17.17 -13.92
C ASP A 362 21.83 17.14 -15.45
N ARG A 363 21.88 18.32 -16.08
CA ARG A 363 21.67 18.48 -17.52
C ARG A 363 22.80 17.91 -18.39
N LYS A 364 23.97 17.62 -17.82
CA LYS A 364 25.08 16.97 -18.53
C LYS A 364 24.91 15.44 -18.56
N GLU A 365 23.86 14.91 -17.91
CA GLU A 365 23.57 13.49 -17.82
C GLU A 365 24.74 12.72 -17.15
N SER A 366 25.41 13.35 -16.18
CA SER A 366 26.62 12.80 -15.55
C SER A 366 26.34 11.98 -14.28
N ARG A 367 25.18 12.19 -13.65
CA ARG A 367 24.77 11.51 -12.42
C ARG A 367 23.35 11.01 -12.57
N ILE A 368 23.18 9.70 -12.39
CA ILE A 368 21.86 9.06 -12.39
C ILE A 368 21.07 9.54 -11.18
N ASN A 369 19.80 9.86 -11.40
CA ASN A 369 18.87 10.13 -10.34
C ASN A 369 18.22 8.82 -9.89
N THR A 370 18.36 8.49 -8.62
CA THR A 370 17.70 7.33 -7.99
C THR A 370 16.45 7.73 -7.23
N HIS A 371 16.11 9.01 -7.15
CA HIS A 371 14.97 9.49 -6.38
C HIS A 371 13.81 9.90 -7.31
N PRO A 372 12.71 9.14 -7.32
CA PRO A 372 11.48 9.58 -7.98
C PRO A 372 11.01 10.93 -7.42
N LEU A 373 10.39 11.74 -8.26
CA LEU A 373 9.72 12.96 -7.80
C LEU A 373 8.22 12.68 -7.69
N GLY A 374 7.64 12.90 -6.51
CA GLY A 374 6.20 12.85 -6.28
C GLY A 374 5.70 14.22 -5.83
N TYR A 375 4.54 14.65 -6.32
CA TYR A 375 3.89 15.86 -5.82
C TYR A 375 2.82 15.41 -4.82
N ILE A 376 2.88 15.95 -3.61
CA ILE A 376 1.96 15.60 -2.53
C ILE A 376 1.22 16.83 -2.04
N GLY A 377 -0.06 16.64 -1.74
CA GLY A 377 -1.01 17.73 -1.58
C GLY A 377 -1.52 18.22 -2.94
N ALA A 378 -2.81 18.05 -3.18
CA ALA A 378 -3.58 18.79 -4.19
C ALA A 378 -4.53 19.74 -3.42
N ASP A 379 -5.04 20.89 -3.87
CA ASP A 379 -5.65 21.35 -5.14
C ASP A 379 -4.81 21.39 -6.44
N ASN A 380 -4.08 20.32 -6.78
CA ASN A 380 -3.67 20.06 -8.15
C ASN A 380 -4.92 19.68 -8.96
N LYS A 381 -5.77 20.67 -9.24
CA LYS A 381 -6.45 20.74 -10.52
C LYS A 381 -5.34 20.65 -11.54
N GLY A 382 -5.13 19.45 -12.09
CA GLY A 382 -4.34 19.30 -13.30
C GLY A 382 -4.91 20.26 -14.33
N THR A 383 -4.24 21.39 -14.50
CA THR A 383 -4.40 22.31 -15.62
C THR A 383 -3.10 22.34 -16.38
#